data_AF-A0A8K0E9P0-F1
#
_entry.id   AF-A0A8K0E9P0-F1
#
_cell.length_a   1.000
_cell.length_b   1.000
_cell.length_c   1.000
_cell.angle_alpha   90.00
_cell.angle_beta   90.00
_cell.angle_gamma   90.00
#
_symmetry.space_group_name_H-M   'P 1'
#
loop_
_entity.id
_entity.type
_entity.pdbx_description
1 polymer ?
#
loop_
_entity_poly.entity_id
_entity_poly.type
_entity_poly.pdbx_seq_one_letter_code
_entity_poly.pdbx_strand_id
1 'polypeptide(L)'
;MNEGVSREFLSQDRCRKSLSPTFESHAMVLIGKMREALNRLPQPPAFIQDYLQSTGLAGMFPRAAAYIANPQTLYDLGQQGSMDEHFQHMASLHLVSSMCRQLNSDVNNLANHKYIAHQVALLYSVNPLGSRGPLAPHEKAIKQNFNNIKQALTVPPDSVDPPRLPPDQAEWMNSLTGSLLTTVSGFPPELRRPMQPVLSFLQNHQ
;
A
#
# COMPACT_ATOMS: atom_id res chain seq x y z
N MET A 1 40.91 -10.00 34.33
CA MET A 1 40.19 -10.83 35.32
C MET A 1 38.88 -11.30 34.69
N ASN A 2 38.87 -12.55 34.25
CA ASN A 2 37.74 -13.49 34.32
C ASN A 2 38.22 -14.81 33.71
N GLU A 3 39.09 -15.49 34.46
CA GLU A 3 39.29 -16.93 34.30
C GLU A 3 38.08 -17.60 34.96
N GLY A 4 37.25 -18.27 34.17
CA GLY A 4 36.07 -18.88 34.77
C GLY A 4 35.09 -19.53 33.81
N VAL A 5 35.54 -20.11 32.69
CA VAL A 5 34.71 -21.06 31.95
C VAL A 5 35.59 -22.16 31.35
N SER A 6 35.49 -23.34 31.95
CA SER A 6 35.67 -24.64 31.30
C SER A 6 37.10 -25.18 31.07
N ARG A 7 37.84 -25.38 32.16
CA ARG A 7 38.85 -26.45 32.25
C ARG A 7 38.24 -27.87 32.13
N GLU A 8 36.92 -27.99 32.04
CA GLU A 8 36.21 -29.27 31.89
C GLU A 8 36.18 -29.83 30.46
N PHE A 9 36.57 -29.06 29.44
CA PHE A 9 36.68 -29.58 28.06
C PHE A 9 37.99 -30.34 27.78
N LEU A 10 38.94 -30.39 28.71
CA LEU A 10 40.24 -31.06 28.53
C LEU A 10 40.28 -32.51 29.04
N SER A 11 39.15 -33.10 29.45
CA SER A 11 39.11 -34.48 29.96
C SER A 11 38.46 -35.51 29.01
N GLN A 12 38.26 -35.17 27.73
CA GLN A 12 37.66 -36.10 26.75
C GLN A 12 38.66 -36.80 25.81
N ASP A 13 39.97 -36.76 26.10
CA ASP A 13 41.00 -37.49 25.34
C ASP A 13 41.26 -38.90 25.90
N ARG A 14 40.24 -39.78 25.91
CA ARG A 14 40.46 -41.18 26.32
C ARG A 14 39.82 -42.28 25.47
N CYS A 15 39.53 -42.02 24.19
CA CYS A 15 39.35 -43.10 23.22
C CYS A 15 39.50 -42.65 21.76
N ARG A 16 40.73 -42.35 21.29
CA ARG A 16 41.01 -42.34 19.85
C ARG A 16 41.10 -43.80 19.35
N LYS A 17 39.94 -44.45 19.18
CA LYS A 17 39.85 -45.54 18.20
C LYS A 17 39.98 -44.86 16.84
N SER A 18 41.03 -45.17 16.07
CA SER A 18 41.14 -44.65 14.70
C SER A 18 39.89 -45.09 13.94
N LEU A 19 39.05 -44.14 13.56
CA LEU A 19 37.90 -44.42 12.71
C LEU A 19 38.41 -44.95 11.37
N SER A 20 37.60 -45.74 10.66
CA SER A 20 38.05 -46.24 9.36
C SER A 20 38.32 -45.04 8.44
N PRO A 21 39.36 -45.09 7.59
CA PRO A 21 39.68 -43.99 6.67
C PRO A 21 38.52 -43.68 5.71
N THR A 22 37.70 -44.67 5.40
CA THR A 22 36.44 -44.52 4.66
C THR A 22 35.38 -43.72 5.42
N PHE A 23 35.25 -43.90 6.74
CA PHE A 23 34.35 -43.10 7.56
C PHE A 23 34.81 -41.64 7.63
N GLU A 24 36.10 -41.39 7.87
CA GLU A 24 36.66 -40.03 7.91
C GLU A 24 36.48 -39.29 6.58
N SER A 25 36.74 -39.97 5.45
CA SER A 25 36.55 -39.39 4.12
C SER A 25 35.08 -38.98 3.89
N HIS A 26 34.13 -39.87 4.20
CA HIS A 26 32.70 -39.55 4.07
C HIS A 26 32.25 -38.45 5.03
N ALA A 27 32.75 -38.45 6.27
CA ALA A 27 32.45 -37.41 7.26
C ALA A 27 32.93 -36.03 6.77
N MET A 28 34.13 -35.95 6.20
CA MET A 28 34.68 -34.70 5.66
C MET A 28 33.87 -34.19 4.46
N VAL A 29 33.42 -35.07 3.56
CA VAL A 29 32.53 -34.70 2.46
C VAL A 29 31.18 -34.19 2.99
N LEU A 30 30.60 -34.85 3.99
CA LEU A 30 29.33 -34.44 4.59
C LEU A 30 29.46 -33.09 5.29
N ILE A 31 30.52 -32.88 6.07
CA ILE A 31 30.83 -31.59 6.71
C ILE A 31 31.06 -30.50 5.66
N GLY A 32 31.75 -30.81 4.57
CA GLY A 32 31.93 -29.91 3.43
C GLY A 32 30.59 -29.46 2.85
N LYS A 33 29.70 -30.42 2.58
CA LYS A 33 28.32 -30.14 2.10
C LYS A 33 27.50 -29.33 3.11
N MET A 34 27.61 -29.63 4.40
CA MET A 34 26.95 -28.88 5.47
C MET A 34 27.45 -27.43 5.53
N ARG A 35 28.76 -27.20 5.42
CA ARG A 35 29.35 -25.85 5.37
C ARG A 35 28.92 -25.09 4.12
N GLU A 36 28.89 -25.76 2.98
CA GLU A 36 28.43 -25.15 1.73
C GLU A 36 26.94 -24.79 1.80
N ALA A 37 26.12 -25.65 2.41
CA ALA A 37 24.70 -25.36 2.66
C ALA A 37 24.53 -24.17 3.62
N LEU A 38 25.34 -24.09 4.69
CA LEU A 38 25.33 -22.94 5.62
C LEU A 38 25.75 -21.63 4.92
N ASN A 39 26.73 -21.67 4.03
CA ASN A 39 27.17 -20.48 3.27
C ASN A 39 26.14 -20.01 2.24
N ARG A 40 25.21 -20.88 1.82
CA ARG A 40 24.10 -20.52 0.93
C ARG A 40 22.93 -19.90 1.68
N LEU A 41 22.90 -19.96 3.00
CA LEU A 41 21.89 -19.26 3.79
C LEU A 41 22.17 -17.76 3.72
N PRO A 42 21.13 -16.92 3.52
CA PRO A 42 21.30 -15.48 3.59
C PRO A 42 21.82 -15.11 4.99
N GLN A 43 22.95 -14.40 5.03
CA GLN A 43 23.49 -13.87 6.28
C GLN A 43 22.46 -12.90 6.87
N PRO A 44 22.10 -13.03 8.16
CA PRO A 44 21.24 -12.05 8.78
C PRO A 44 21.94 -10.67 8.71
N PRO A 45 21.20 -9.60 8.41
CA PRO A 45 21.76 -8.25 8.47
C PRO A 45 22.36 -8.03 9.87
N ALA A 46 23.59 -7.51 9.90
CA ALA A 46 24.34 -7.35 11.16
C ALA A 46 23.62 -6.43 12.15
N PHE A 47 22.86 -5.46 11.62
CA PHE A 47 22.08 -4.52 12.41
C PHE A 47 20.68 -4.31 11.84
N ILE A 48 19.72 -4.05 12.73
CA ILE A 48 18.33 -3.73 12.38
C ILE A 48 18.22 -2.51 11.45
N GLN A 49 19.19 -1.59 11.53
CA GLN A 49 19.23 -0.40 10.70
C GLN A 49 19.53 -0.74 9.24
N ASP A 50 20.51 -1.63 9.00
CA ASP A 50 20.85 -2.13 7.66
C ASP A 50 19.68 -2.91 7.06
N TYR A 51 18.95 -3.64 7.91
CA TYR A 51 17.73 -4.32 7.51
C TYR A 51 16.64 -3.35 7.05
N LEU A 52 16.34 -2.31 7.85
CA LEU A 52 15.32 -1.32 7.49
C LEU A 52 15.68 -0.52 6.24
N GLN A 53 16.98 -0.27 6.00
CA GLN A 53 17.45 0.37 4.78
C GLN A 53 17.35 -0.56 3.57
N SER A 54 17.85 -1.79 3.67
CA SER A 54 17.84 -2.77 2.56
C SER A 54 16.44 -3.20 2.15
N THR A 55 15.50 -3.24 3.09
CA THR A 55 14.09 -3.55 2.82
C THR A 55 13.29 -2.33 2.33
N GLY A 56 13.81 -1.11 2.47
CA GLY A 56 13.07 0.12 2.16
C GLY A 56 12.07 0.57 3.24
N LEU A 57 11.93 -0.19 4.33
CA LEU A 57 11.04 0.13 5.45
C LEU A 57 11.44 1.45 6.16
N ALA A 58 12.72 1.81 6.14
CA ALA A 58 13.20 3.08 6.70
C ALA A 58 12.55 4.29 6.02
N GLY A 59 12.31 4.23 4.71
CA GLY A 59 11.65 5.31 3.95
C GLY A 59 10.12 5.35 4.12
N MET A 60 9.50 4.22 4.50
CA MET A 60 8.07 4.15 4.84
C MET A 60 7.80 4.68 6.24
N PHE A 61 8.68 4.38 7.19
CA PHE A 61 8.54 4.71 8.60
C PHE A 61 9.77 5.48 9.12
N PRO A 62 10.04 6.69 8.64
CA PRO A 62 11.26 7.45 8.97
C PRO A 62 11.39 7.73 10.47
N ARG A 63 10.26 7.90 11.17
CA ARG A 63 10.24 8.09 12.63
C ARG A 63 10.72 6.85 13.38
N ALA A 64 10.29 5.67 12.96
CA ALA A 64 10.74 4.41 13.56
C ALA A 64 12.23 4.17 13.27
N ALA A 65 12.68 4.46 12.05
CA ALA A 65 14.09 4.36 11.69
C ALA A 65 14.97 5.33 12.49
N ALA A 66 14.52 6.58 12.66
CA ALA A 66 15.23 7.59 13.47
C ALA A 66 15.29 7.21 14.94
N TYR A 67 14.20 6.67 15.50
CA TYR A 67 14.17 6.19 16.89
C TYR A 67 15.15 5.03 17.12
N ILE A 68 15.21 4.08 16.19
CA ILE A 68 16.14 2.95 16.24
C ILE A 68 17.60 3.43 16.13
N ALA A 69 17.85 4.45 15.30
CA ALA A 69 19.17 5.05 15.12
C ALA A 69 19.63 5.82 16.37
N ASN A 70 18.73 6.62 16.96
CA ASN A 70 19.03 7.44 18.13
C ASN A 70 17.75 7.67 18.96
N PRO A 71 17.55 6.89 20.03
CA PRO A 71 16.37 6.99 20.89
C PRO A 71 16.21 8.33 21.61
N GLN A 72 17.28 9.14 21.71
CA GLN A 72 17.32 10.38 22.49
C GLN A 72 16.90 11.62 21.68
N THR A 73 16.85 11.52 20.35
CA THR A 73 16.52 12.64 19.42
C THR A 73 15.09 12.59 18.89
N LEU A 74 14.11 12.37 19.77
CA LEU A 74 12.68 12.39 19.42
C LEU A 74 12.16 13.80 19.04
N TYR A 75 12.99 14.83 19.08
CA TYR A 75 12.56 16.22 18.85
C TYR A 75 12.47 16.60 17.37
N ASP A 76 12.91 15.75 16.44
CA ASP A 76 12.91 16.00 14.99
C ASP A 76 11.95 15.08 14.22
N LEU A 77 10.75 14.85 14.78
CA LEU A 77 9.71 13.97 14.23
C LEU A 77 8.92 14.58 13.05
N GLY A 78 9.33 15.76 12.57
CA GLY A 78 8.75 16.44 11.41
C GLY A 78 8.96 15.73 10.07
N GLN A 79 9.68 14.60 10.07
CA GLN A 79 9.90 13.77 8.89
C GLN A 79 8.58 13.13 8.46
N GLN A 80 7.90 13.72 7.48
CA GLN A 80 6.82 13.06 6.75
C GLN A 80 7.40 11.89 5.95
N GLY A 81 6.85 10.70 6.16
CA GLY A 81 7.23 9.51 5.40
C GLY A 81 6.45 9.38 4.11
N SER A 82 6.95 8.55 3.20
CA SER A 82 6.21 8.16 1.98
C SER A 82 4.83 7.55 2.28
N MET A 83 4.62 7.00 3.48
CA MET A 83 3.33 6.48 3.94
C MET A 83 2.31 7.57 4.29
N ASP A 84 2.74 8.75 4.73
CA ASP A 84 1.80 9.84 5.08
C ASP A 84 1.05 10.32 3.82
N GLU A 85 1.79 10.51 2.72
CA GLU A 85 1.20 10.82 1.40
C GLU A 85 0.30 9.68 0.91
N HIS A 86 0.71 8.43 1.13
CA HIS A 86 -0.09 7.26 0.75
C HIS A 86 -1.40 7.18 1.55
N PHE A 87 -1.39 7.44 2.86
CA PHE A 87 -2.61 7.50 3.67
C PHE A 87 -3.53 8.63 3.25
N GLN A 88 -2.97 9.80 2.94
CA GLN A 88 -3.76 10.92 2.39
C GLN A 88 -4.40 10.54 1.05
N HIS A 89 -3.66 9.81 0.21
CA HIS A 89 -4.19 9.29 -1.05
C HIS A 89 -5.31 8.28 -0.81
N MET A 90 -5.15 7.33 0.13
CA MET A 90 -6.17 6.37 0.53
C MET A 90 -7.43 7.03 1.07
N ALA A 91 -7.29 8.04 1.93
CA ALA A 91 -8.41 8.83 2.43
C ALA A 91 -9.18 9.51 1.28
N SER A 92 -8.44 10.02 0.29
CA SER A 92 -9.05 10.64 -0.89
C SER A 92 -9.77 9.61 -1.78
N LEU A 93 -9.22 8.41 -1.98
CA LEU A 93 -9.88 7.32 -2.70
C LEU A 93 -11.15 6.84 -1.99
N HIS A 94 -11.12 6.79 -0.66
CA HIS A 94 -12.30 6.50 0.14
C HIS A 94 -13.38 7.57 -0.04
N LEU A 95 -12.99 8.85 -0.04
CA LEU A 95 -13.90 9.96 -0.34
C LEU A 95 -14.53 9.80 -1.74
N VAL A 96 -13.74 9.52 -2.78
CA VAL A 96 -14.26 9.23 -4.14
C VAL A 96 -15.28 8.10 -4.11
N SER A 97 -14.98 7.00 -3.41
CA SER A 97 -15.89 5.86 -3.30
C SER A 97 -17.19 6.20 -2.59
N SER A 98 -17.10 6.95 -1.49
CA SER A 98 -18.27 7.41 -0.74
C SER A 98 -19.16 8.32 -1.59
N MET A 99 -18.55 9.29 -2.28
CA MET A 99 -19.26 10.19 -3.19
C MET A 99 -19.91 9.46 -4.36
N CYS A 100 -19.25 8.44 -4.93
CA CYS A 100 -19.84 7.63 -6.00
C CYS A 100 -21.09 6.88 -5.52
N ARG A 101 -21.04 6.29 -4.31
CA ARG A 101 -22.21 5.62 -3.71
C ARG A 101 -23.34 6.59 -3.44
N GLN A 102 -23.01 7.77 -2.89
CA GLN A 102 -23.99 8.82 -2.63
C GLN A 102 -24.66 9.31 -3.92
N LEU A 103 -23.87 9.67 -4.94
CA LEU A 103 -24.36 10.10 -6.24
C LEU A 103 -25.25 9.05 -6.90
N ASN A 104 -24.82 7.78 -6.86
CA ASN A 104 -25.61 6.67 -7.40
C ASN A 104 -26.96 6.55 -6.67
N SER A 105 -26.95 6.58 -5.33
CA SER A 105 -28.19 6.58 -4.55
C SER A 105 -29.07 7.79 -4.87
N ASP A 106 -28.49 8.99 -4.93
CA ASP A 106 -29.22 10.23 -5.11
C ASP A 106 -29.92 10.29 -6.47
N VAL A 107 -29.24 9.87 -7.54
CA VAL A 107 -29.82 9.84 -8.89
C VAL A 107 -30.99 8.87 -9.00
N ASN A 108 -30.97 7.76 -8.26
CA ASN A 108 -32.02 6.73 -8.37
C ASN A 108 -33.17 6.95 -7.37
N ASN A 109 -32.92 7.60 -6.23
CA ASN A 109 -33.88 7.68 -5.13
C ASN A 109 -34.46 9.07 -4.89
N LEU A 110 -33.80 10.16 -5.33
CA LEU A 110 -34.30 11.51 -5.07
C LEU A 110 -35.40 11.93 -6.04
N ALA A 111 -36.35 12.71 -5.51
CA ALA A 111 -37.32 13.41 -6.32
C ALA A 111 -36.71 14.65 -7.01
N ASN A 112 -35.68 15.26 -6.41
CA ASN A 112 -35.10 16.52 -6.85
C ASN A 112 -33.58 16.42 -6.98
N HIS A 113 -33.06 16.67 -8.18
CA HIS A 113 -31.66 16.51 -8.55
C HIS A 113 -30.90 17.84 -8.66
N LYS A 114 -31.44 18.93 -8.09
CA LYS A 114 -30.83 20.29 -8.14
C LYS A 114 -29.34 20.31 -7.78
N TYR A 115 -28.92 19.44 -6.85
CA TYR A 115 -27.55 19.40 -6.33
C TYR A 115 -26.62 18.41 -7.03
N ILE A 116 -27.11 17.59 -7.97
CA ILE A 116 -26.28 16.56 -8.62
C ILE A 116 -25.10 17.20 -9.37
N ALA A 117 -25.34 18.28 -10.12
CA ALA A 117 -24.26 18.99 -10.82
C ALA A 117 -23.18 19.49 -9.84
N HIS A 118 -23.57 19.95 -8.65
CA HIS A 118 -22.61 20.37 -7.63
C HIS A 118 -21.83 19.18 -7.05
N GLN A 119 -22.51 18.07 -6.73
CA GLN A 119 -21.86 16.85 -6.24
C GLN A 119 -20.87 16.26 -7.24
N VAL A 120 -21.18 16.34 -8.55
CA VAL A 120 -20.26 15.93 -9.63
C VAL A 120 -19.04 16.85 -9.70
N ALA A 121 -19.22 18.16 -9.52
CA ALA A 121 -18.11 19.12 -9.45
C ALA A 121 -17.22 18.85 -8.23
N LEU A 122 -17.82 18.54 -7.08
CA LEU A 122 -17.10 18.14 -5.88
C LEU A 122 -16.31 16.85 -6.15
N LEU A 123 -16.92 15.83 -6.77
CA LEU A 123 -16.26 14.57 -7.11
C LEU A 123 -15.03 14.83 -7.97
N TYR A 124 -15.19 15.66 -9.01
CA TYR A 124 -14.11 16.09 -9.90
C TYR A 124 -12.97 16.82 -9.16
N SER A 125 -13.29 17.62 -8.14
CA SER A 125 -12.27 18.35 -7.37
C SER A 125 -11.42 17.47 -6.43
N VAL A 126 -11.81 16.21 -6.22
CA VAL A 126 -11.06 15.28 -5.36
C VAL A 126 -9.78 14.83 -6.07
N ASN A 127 -8.64 15.24 -5.53
CA ASN A 127 -7.27 15.05 -6.05
C ASN A 127 -6.91 13.67 -6.69
N PRO A 128 -7.34 12.49 -6.19
CA PRO A 128 -7.06 11.19 -6.81
C PRO A 128 -7.59 11.03 -8.24
N LEU A 129 -8.54 11.85 -8.69
CA LEU A 129 -8.97 11.88 -10.09
C LEU A 129 -8.02 12.66 -11.00
N GLY A 130 -6.83 13.06 -10.56
CA GLY A 130 -5.88 13.81 -11.38
C GLY A 130 -5.48 13.12 -12.69
N SER A 131 -4.79 13.87 -13.55
CA SER A 131 -4.58 13.51 -14.97
C SER A 131 -3.60 12.36 -15.25
N ARG A 132 -3.23 11.59 -14.23
CA ARG A 132 -2.32 10.43 -14.34
C ARG A 132 -2.85 9.29 -13.49
N GLY A 133 -2.77 8.06 -14.03
CA GLY A 133 -3.13 6.84 -13.31
C GLY A 133 -4.50 6.27 -13.69
N PRO A 134 -4.98 5.26 -12.95
CA PRO A 134 -6.13 4.44 -13.33
C PRO A 134 -7.48 5.19 -13.32
N LEU A 135 -7.53 6.37 -12.68
CA LEU A 135 -8.74 7.21 -12.57
C LEU A 135 -8.80 8.35 -13.61
N ALA A 136 -7.73 8.57 -14.38
CA ALA A 136 -7.66 9.62 -15.39
C ALA A 136 -8.75 9.51 -16.49
N PRO A 137 -9.16 8.30 -16.95
CA PRO A 137 -10.27 8.19 -17.90
C PRO A 137 -11.59 8.74 -17.36
N HIS A 138 -11.86 8.51 -16.07
CA HIS A 138 -13.07 8.99 -15.40
C HIS A 138 -13.07 10.51 -15.24
N GLU A 139 -11.91 11.10 -14.92
CA GLU A 139 -11.71 12.55 -14.89
C GLU A 139 -12.11 13.18 -16.23
N LYS A 140 -11.59 12.63 -17.32
CA LYS A 140 -11.87 13.11 -18.68
C LYS A 140 -13.36 12.96 -19.01
N ALA A 141 -13.97 11.84 -18.65
CA ALA A 141 -15.40 11.61 -18.86
C ALA A 141 -16.26 12.64 -18.11
N ILE A 142 -15.92 12.94 -16.85
CA ILE A 142 -16.62 13.97 -16.06
C ILE A 142 -16.49 15.34 -16.74
N LYS A 143 -15.28 15.77 -17.11
CA LYS A 143 -15.06 17.06 -17.81
C LYS A 143 -15.91 17.20 -19.07
N GLN A 144 -15.95 16.15 -19.87
CA GLN A 144 -16.65 16.16 -21.16
C GLN A 144 -18.17 16.25 -20.99
N ASN A 145 -18.73 15.57 -19.99
CA ASN A 145 -20.18 15.50 -19.81
C ASN A 145 -20.75 16.50 -18.80
N PHE A 146 -19.90 17.19 -18.03
CA PHE A 146 -20.33 18.11 -16.96
C PHE A 146 -21.31 19.19 -17.43
N ASN A 147 -21.05 19.79 -18.60
CA ASN A 147 -21.92 20.83 -19.15
C ASN A 147 -23.31 20.28 -19.52
N ASN A 148 -23.38 19.04 -20.01
CA ASN A 148 -24.65 18.39 -20.36
C ASN A 148 -25.51 18.16 -19.11
N ILE A 149 -24.89 17.70 -18.02
CA ILE A 149 -25.56 17.50 -16.71
C ILE A 149 -26.09 18.83 -16.19
N LYS A 150 -25.27 19.89 -16.24
CA LYS A 150 -25.67 21.22 -15.76
C LYS A 150 -26.84 21.78 -16.56
N GLN A 151 -26.80 21.63 -17.89
CA GLN A 151 -27.88 22.07 -18.78
C GLN A 151 -29.17 21.27 -18.54
N ALA A 152 -29.07 19.94 -18.40
CA ALA A 152 -30.22 19.08 -18.16
C ALA A 152 -30.95 19.38 -16.83
N LEU A 153 -30.24 19.94 -15.84
CA LEU A 153 -30.80 20.33 -14.55
C LEU A 153 -31.18 21.81 -14.48
N THR A 154 -31.03 22.56 -15.57
CA THR A 154 -31.47 23.94 -15.65
C THR A 154 -32.95 23.96 -16.00
N VAL A 155 -33.78 24.32 -15.03
CA VAL A 155 -35.24 24.39 -15.19
C VAL A 155 -35.66 25.86 -15.24
N PRO A 156 -36.63 26.26 -16.08
CA PRO A 156 -37.18 27.60 -16.05
C PRO A 156 -37.68 27.99 -14.65
N PRO A 157 -37.52 29.25 -14.23
CA PRO A 157 -37.90 29.71 -12.90
C PRO A 157 -39.38 29.48 -12.56
N ASP A 158 -40.24 29.36 -13.58
CA ASP A 158 -41.69 29.18 -13.45
C ASP A 158 -42.14 27.71 -13.53
N SER A 159 -41.20 26.76 -13.59
CA SER A 159 -41.53 25.32 -13.63
C SER A 159 -42.02 24.81 -12.29
N VAL A 160 -43.12 24.07 -12.31
CA VAL A 160 -43.68 23.37 -11.15
C VAL A 160 -42.90 22.10 -10.83
N ASP A 161 -42.33 21.45 -11.85
CA ASP A 161 -41.59 20.20 -11.68
C ASP A 161 -40.17 20.44 -11.18
N PRO A 162 -39.69 19.64 -10.20
CA PRO A 162 -38.33 19.74 -9.71
C PRO A 162 -37.31 19.30 -10.78
N PRO A 163 -36.10 19.89 -10.80
CA PRO A 163 -35.03 19.44 -11.70
C PRO A 163 -34.76 17.96 -11.52
N ARG A 164 -34.80 17.21 -12.62
CA ARG A 164 -34.47 15.79 -12.65
C ARG A 164 -33.54 15.50 -13.82
N LEU A 165 -32.69 14.51 -13.63
CA LEU A 165 -31.84 14.05 -14.73
C LEU A 165 -32.70 13.27 -15.72
N PRO A 166 -32.53 13.51 -17.03
CA PRO A 166 -33.06 12.64 -18.06
C PRO A 166 -32.52 11.20 -17.90
N PRO A 167 -33.27 10.18 -18.35
CA PRO A 167 -32.87 8.78 -18.22
C PRO A 167 -31.45 8.50 -18.71
N ASP A 168 -31.07 9.03 -19.87
CA ASP A 168 -29.74 8.83 -20.48
C ASP A 168 -28.61 9.37 -19.59
N GLN A 169 -28.83 10.51 -18.94
CA GLN A 169 -27.86 11.12 -18.03
C GLN A 169 -27.79 10.39 -16.68
N ALA A 170 -28.92 9.84 -16.22
CA ALA A 170 -28.97 9.01 -15.03
C ALA A 170 -28.22 7.69 -15.25
N GLU A 171 -28.43 7.03 -16.41
CA GLU A 171 -27.70 5.83 -16.80
C GLU A 171 -26.19 6.10 -16.92
N TRP A 172 -25.81 7.21 -17.57
CA TRP A 172 -24.42 7.63 -17.64
C TRP A 172 -23.81 7.83 -16.24
N MET A 173 -24.54 8.46 -15.30
CA MET A 173 -24.06 8.65 -13.93
C MET A 173 -23.88 7.32 -13.20
N ASN A 174 -24.83 6.40 -13.35
CA ASN A 174 -24.77 5.06 -12.78
C ASN A 174 -23.56 4.28 -13.32
N SER A 175 -23.29 4.37 -14.62
CA SER A 175 -22.13 3.75 -15.27
C SER A 175 -20.81 4.36 -14.79
N LEU A 176 -20.70 5.69 -14.74
CA LEU A 176 -19.51 6.39 -14.24
C LEU A 176 -19.20 6.01 -12.79
N THR A 177 -20.19 6.11 -11.90
CA THR A 177 -20.03 5.82 -10.47
C THR A 177 -19.71 4.34 -10.22
N GLY A 178 -20.35 3.43 -10.95
CA GLY A 178 -20.05 1.99 -10.90
C GLY A 178 -18.64 1.66 -11.39
N SER A 179 -18.20 2.27 -12.49
CA SER A 179 -16.85 2.09 -13.03
C SER A 179 -15.79 2.63 -12.07
N LEU A 180 -15.98 3.83 -11.51
CA LEU A 180 -15.10 4.41 -10.50
C LEU A 180 -14.98 3.49 -9.27
N LEU A 181 -16.10 3.01 -8.74
CA LEU A 181 -16.12 2.09 -7.61
C LEU A 181 -15.37 0.80 -7.90
N THR A 182 -15.52 0.25 -9.11
CA THR A 182 -14.82 -0.96 -9.55
C THR A 182 -13.32 -0.72 -9.59
N THR A 183 -12.86 0.39 -10.18
CA THR A 183 -11.44 0.73 -10.25
C THR A 183 -10.83 0.94 -8.87
N VAL A 184 -11.49 1.70 -7.98
CA VAL A 184 -10.98 1.95 -6.63
C VAL A 184 -10.97 0.66 -5.80
N SER A 185 -12.03 -0.14 -5.87
CA SER A 185 -12.14 -1.40 -5.11
C SER A 185 -11.20 -2.49 -5.64
N GLY A 186 -10.89 -2.48 -6.94
CA GLY A 186 -9.90 -3.38 -7.54
C GLY A 186 -8.46 -3.09 -7.10
N PHE A 187 -8.24 -1.96 -6.42
CA PHE A 187 -6.99 -1.52 -5.82
C PHE A 187 -5.76 -1.82 -6.70
N PRO A 188 -5.66 -1.19 -7.89
CA PRO A 188 -4.67 -1.56 -8.89
C PRO A 188 -3.21 -1.37 -8.42
N PRO A 189 -2.24 -2.03 -9.07
CA PRO A 189 -0.83 -2.04 -8.65
C PRO A 189 -0.21 -0.65 -8.45
N GLU A 190 -0.65 0.34 -9.22
CA GLU A 190 -0.20 1.73 -9.12
C GLU A 190 -0.54 2.33 -7.75
N LEU A 191 -1.68 1.96 -7.17
CA LEU A 191 -2.10 2.39 -5.82
C LEU A 191 -1.35 1.61 -4.74
N ARG A 192 -0.89 0.39 -5.04
CA ARG A 192 -0.12 -0.47 -4.13
C ARG A 192 1.37 -0.17 -4.09
N ARG A 193 1.89 0.63 -5.04
CA ARG A 193 3.33 0.88 -5.18
C ARG A 193 4.00 1.34 -3.89
N PRO A 194 3.45 2.28 -3.10
CA PRO A 194 4.08 2.72 -1.84
C PRO A 194 4.15 1.61 -0.78
N MET A 195 3.27 0.61 -0.84
CA MET A 195 3.25 -0.52 0.09
C MET A 195 4.21 -1.65 -0.29
N GLN A 196 4.89 -1.57 -1.44
CA GLN A 196 5.76 -2.64 -1.92
C GLN A 196 6.80 -3.15 -0.91
N PRO A 197 7.49 -2.29 -0.14
CA PRO A 197 8.44 -2.76 0.88
C PRO A 197 7.77 -3.63 1.95
N VAL A 198 6.58 -3.26 2.42
CA VAL A 198 5.80 -4.06 3.38
C VAL A 198 5.27 -5.34 2.74
N LEU A 199 4.80 -5.28 1.50
CA LEU A 199 4.32 -6.47 0.79
C LEU A 199 5.44 -7.50 0.59
N SER A 200 6.64 -7.02 0.22
CA SER A 200 7.84 -7.86 0.09
C SER A 200 8.24 -8.46 1.44
N PHE A 201 8.16 -7.67 2.52
CA PHE A 201 8.41 -8.17 3.87
C PHE A 201 7.45 -9.31 4.24
N LEU A 202 6.15 -9.13 4.02
CA LEU A 202 5.14 -10.15 4.34
C LEU A 202 5.33 -11.43 3.52
N GLN A 203 5.73 -11.32 2.25
CA GLN A 203 5.97 -12.48 1.38
C GLN A 203 7.22 -13.27 1.76
N ASN A 204 8.26 -12.60 2.27
CA ASN A 204 9.52 -13.24 2.63
C ASN A 204 9.53 -13.82 4.05
N HIS A 205 8.53 -13.49 4.88
CA HIS A 205 8.45 -13.87 6.29
C HIS A 205 7.12 -14.56 6.67
N GLN A 206 6.39 -15.08 5.68
CA GLN A 206 5.31 -16.07 5.85
C GLN A 206 5.81 -17.48 5.53
#